data_AF-A0A1Y1L7J6-F1
#
_entry.id   AF-A0A1Y1L7J6-F1
#
_cell.length_a   1.000
_cell.length_b   1.000
_cell.length_c   1.000
_cell.angle_alpha   90.00
_cell.angle_beta   90.00
_cell.angle_gamma   90.00
#
_symmetry.space_group_name_H-M   'P 1'
#
loop_
_entity.id
_entity.type
_entity.pdbx_description
1 polymer ?
#
loop_
_entity_poly.entity_id
_entity_poly.type
_entity_poly.pdbx_seq_one_letter_code
_entity_poly.pdbx_strand_id
1 'polypeptide(L)'
;MFSIRNILVPNNSLWNVLRWASKKTSGSTRTAKKSGIKKHRGWKRQDGEWVESGTLLVTQLSLRFHPGLNVGMGRNGTLYAKIPGTVIVSCEKTDPNWEHTWIQKNYSDREHTQFYKKYYNVVPKPQPQNFKLIDQV
;
A
#
# COMPACT_ATOMS: atom_id res chain seq x y z
N MET A 1 -74.87 -27.60 53.31
CA MET A 1 -74.83 -28.58 52.21
C MET A 1 -74.21 -27.89 51.01
N PHE A 2 -73.15 -28.51 50.49
CA PHE A 2 -72.23 -28.08 49.44
C PHE A 2 -72.88 -27.46 48.20
N SER A 3 -72.28 -26.40 47.64
CA SER A 3 -71.83 -26.46 46.24
C SER A 3 -70.91 -25.28 45.91
N ILE A 4 -69.64 -25.61 45.72
CA ILE A 4 -68.60 -24.79 45.12
C ILE A 4 -68.69 -25.08 43.62
N ARG A 5 -68.72 -24.06 42.74
CA ARG A 5 -68.04 -24.07 41.42
C ARG A 5 -68.27 -22.76 40.63
N ASN A 6 -67.14 -22.07 40.44
CA ASN A 6 -66.82 -21.06 39.45
C ASN A 6 -67.42 -21.30 38.06
N ILE A 7 -67.86 -20.23 37.37
CA ILE A 7 -67.49 -19.99 35.96
C ILE A 7 -67.22 -18.50 35.78
N LEU A 8 -65.99 -18.22 35.33
CA LEU A 8 -65.39 -16.92 35.11
C LEU A 8 -66.12 -16.17 33.98
N VAL A 9 -66.55 -14.94 34.25
CA VAL A 9 -66.94 -13.97 33.21
C VAL A 9 -65.68 -13.65 32.37
N PRO A 10 -65.68 -13.83 31.04
CA PRO A 10 -64.57 -13.36 30.23
C PRO A 10 -64.60 -11.83 30.21
N ASN A 11 -63.54 -11.21 30.76
CA ASN A 11 -63.28 -9.79 30.63
C ASN A 11 -63.30 -9.40 29.15
N ASN A 12 -64.32 -8.64 28.76
CA ASN A 12 -64.35 -7.87 27.51
C ASN A 12 -63.22 -6.84 27.56
N SER A 13 -62.01 -7.26 27.19
CA SER A 13 -60.90 -6.38 26.88
C SER A 13 -60.96 -6.04 25.40
N LEU A 14 -61.84 -5.09 25.09
CA LEU A 14 -61.73 -4.25 23.90
C LEU A 14 -60.48 -3.36 24.02
N TRP A 15 -59.31 -3.99 23.96
CA TRP A 15 -57.98 -3.42 23.75
C TRP A 15 -57.21 -4.53 23.00
N ASN A 16 -57.41 -4.70 21.70
CA ASN A 16 -56.74 -3.89 20.70
C ASN A 16 -55.45 -3.22 21.21
N VAL A 17 -54.40 -3.41 20.41
CA VAL A 17 -53.11 -2.69 20.43
C VAL A 17 -52.20 -3.25 21.54
N LEU A 18 -51.15 -4.02 21.30
CA LEU A 18 -50.18 -3.89 20.21
C LEU A 18 -49.24 -5.11 20.30
N ARG A 19 -49.27 -6.05 19.34
CA ARG A 19 -47.99 -6.70 19.02
C ARG A 19 -47.18 -5.62 18.34
N TRP A 20 -46.19 -5.06 19.03
CA TRP A 20 -45.09 -4.46 18.29
C TRP A 20 -44.48 -5.61 17.51
N ALA A 21 -44.82 -5.70 16.22
CA ALA A 21 -43.80 -6.08 15.27
C ALA A 21 -42.67 -5.10 15.54
N SER A 22 -41.65 -5.52 16.29
CA SER A 22 -40.37 -4.87 16.17
C SER A 22 -40.05 -5.05 14.70
N LYS A 23 -40.20 -3.97 13.92
CA LYS A 23 -39.43 -3.86 12.70
C LYS A 23 -38.02 -4.13 13.21
N LYS A 24 -37.47 -5.30 12.90
CA LYS A 24 -36.02 -5.40 12.76
C LYS A 24 -35.76 -4.42 11.63
N THR A 25 -35.60 -3.14 11.99
CA THR A 25 -34.99 -2.15 11.13
C THR A 25 -33.72 -2.86 10.76
N SER A 26 -33.64 -3.34 9.51
CA SER A 26 -32.37 -3.72 8.96
C SER A 26 -31.55 -2.46 9.12
N GLY A 27 -30.68 -2.44 10.12
CA GLY A 27 -29.68 -1.42 10.24
C GLY A 27 -28.89 -1.59 8.97
N SER A 28 -29.23 -0.83 7.93
CA SER A 28 -28.31 -0.65 6.84
C SER A 28 -27.12 -0.03 7.51
N THR A 29 -26.07 -0.82 7.74
CA THR A 29 -24.75 -0.26 7.77
C THR A 29 -24.57 0.31 6.36
N ARG A 30 -25.03 1.55 6.18
CA ARG A 30 -24.54 2.46 5.15
C ARG A 30 -23.07 2.65 5.49
N THR A 31 -22.26 1.63 5.25
CA THR A 31 -20.82 1.81 5.16
C THR A 31 -20.67 2.65 3.92
N ALA A 32 -20.66 3.97 4.12
CA ALA A 32 -20.43 4.92 3.06
C ALA A 32 -19.18 4.43 2.33
N LYS A 33 -19.33 4.16 1.04
CA LYS A 33 -18.20 3.74 0.19
C LYS A 33 -17.11 4.79 0.44
N LYS A 34 -15.99 4.39 1.06
CA LYS A 34 -14.81 5.25 1.13
C LYS A 34 -14.36 5.43 -0.31
N SER A 35 -14.87 6.47 -0.97
CA SER A 35 -14.47 6.93 -2.29
C SER A 35 -13.09 7.56 -2.18
N GLY A 36 -12.10 6.74 -1.83
CA GLY A 36 -10.71 7.16 -1.92
C GLY A 36 -10.41 7.51 -3.37
N ILE A 37 -9.99 8.76 -3.62
CA ILE A 37 -9.39 9.15 -4.89
C ILE A 37 -8.22 8.18 -5.16
N LYS A 38 -8.14 7.66 -6.39
CA LYS A 38 -7.05 6.77 -6.81
C LYS A 38 -5.73 7.50 -6.55
N LYS A 39 -4.81 6.87 -5.82
CA LYS A 39 -3.51 7.48 -5.44
C LYS A 39 -2.48 7.48 -6.58
N HIS A 40 -2.83 6.97 -7.77
CA HIS A 40 -1.97 6.87 -8.96
C HIS A 40 -0.55 6.32 -8.71
N ARG A 41 -0.45 5.34 -7.80
CA ARG A 41 0.79 4.61 -7.50
C ARG A 41 1.12 3.61 -8.60
N GLY A 42 2.40 3.38 -8.83
CA GLY A 42 2.90 2.45 -9.83
C GLY A 42 4.22 2.93 -10.44
N TRP A 43 4.61 2.26 -11.52
CA TRP A 43 5.73 2.64 -12.37
C TRP A 43 5.49 3.98 -13.05
N LYS A 44 6.55 4.78 -13.13
CA LYS A 44 6.60 6.05 -13.85
C LYS A 44 7.61 5.98 -14.99
N ARG A 45 8.71 5.26 -14.79
CA ARG A 45 9.74 4.98 -15.81
C ARG A 45 9.95 3.47 -15.93
N GLN A 46 10.03 3.00 -17.17
CA GLN A 46 10.24 1.58 -17.47
C GLN A 46 11.73 1.25 -17.63
N ASP A 47 12.02 -0.04 -17.71
CA ASP A 47 13.35 -0.55 -18.04
C ASP A 47 13.78 -0.06 -19.43
N GLY A 48 15.05 0.35 -19.58
CA GLY A 48 15.61 0.89 -20.82
C GLY A 48 15.34 2.38 -21.08
N GLU A 49 14.53 3.05 -20.25
CA GLU A 49 14.22 4.47 -20.44
C GLU A 49 15.36 5.37 -19.94
N TRP A 50 15.66 6.42 -20.71
CA TRP A 50 16.60 7.46 -20.29
C TRP A 50 15.91 8.42 -19.31
N VAL A 51 16.56 8.71 -18.18
CA VAL A 51 16.05 9.61 -17.14
C VAL A 51 17.08 10.65 -16.75
N GLU A 52 16.60 11.82 -16.34
CA GLU A 52 17.42 12.86 -15.73
C GLU A 52 17.49 12.68 -14.20
N SER A 53 18.45 13.35 -13.55
CA SER A 53 18.52 13.38 -12.09
C SER A 53 17.23 13.98 -11.50
N GLY A 54 16.76 13.43 -10.38
CA GLY A 54 15.52 13.82 -9.71
C GLY A 54 14.24 13.22 -10.30
N THR A 55 14.31 12.55 -11.46
CA THR A 55 13.14 11.94 -12.09
C THR A 55 12.53 10.86 -11.20
N LEU A 56 11.21 10.89 -11.01
CA LEU A 56 10.47 9.85 -10.31
C LEU A 56 10.44 8.55 -11.12
N LEU A 57 10.87 7.45 -10.51
CA LEU A 57 10.92 6.13 -11.15
C LEU A 57 9.68 5.31 -10.80
N VAL A 58 9.38 5.20 -9.50
CA VAL A 58 8.25 4.40 -8.99
C VAL A 58 7.64 5.07 -7.78
N THR A 59 6.31 5.07 -7.72
CA THR A 59 5.55 5.48 -6.53
C THR A 59 4.85 4.26 -5.95
N GLN A 60 5.20 3.85 -4.73
CA GLN A 60 4.70 2.60 -4.14
C GLN A 60 4.23 2.83 -2.69
N LEU A 61 3.53 1.84 -2.12
CA LEU A 61 3.07 1.86 -0.72
C LEU A 61 3.83 0.85 0.13
N SER A 62 3.98 -0.37 -0.39
CA SER A 62 4.88 -1.39 0.10
C SER A 62 6.15 -1.43 -0.75
N LEU A 63 7.21 -2.03 -0.23
CA LEU A 63 8.47 -2.25 -0.95
C LEU A 63 8.29 -3.37 -1.99
N ARG A 64 7.73 -3.01 -3.15
CA ARG A 64 7.68 -3.89 -4.32
C ARG A 64 9.00 -3.84 -5.09
N PHE A 65 9.60 -2.66 -5.17
CA PHE A 65 10.87 -2.39 -5.80
C PHE A 65 11.84 -1.81 -4.78
N HIS A 66 13.08 -2.27 -4.82
CA HIS A 66 14.16 -1.78 -3.98
C HIS A 66 14.99 -0.73 -4.72
N PRO A 67 15.54 0.26 -3.99
CA PRO A 67 16.54 1.15 -4.54
C PRO A 67 17.85 0.38 -4.78
N GLY A 68 18.36 0.42 -6.00
CA GLY A 68 19.69 -0.09 -6.35
C GLY A 68 20.67 1.05 -6.65
N LEU A 69 21.53 0.83 -7.63
CA LEU A 69 22.59 1.75 -8.02
C LEU A 69 22.03 3.10 -8.49
N ASN A 70 22.56 4.20 -7.94
CA ASN A 70 22.16 5.59 -8.28
C ASN A 70 20.67 5.89 -8.12
N VAL A 71 19.96 5.15 -7.27
CA VAL A 71 18.55 5.39 -6.94
C VAL A 71 18.41 5.80 -5.49
N GLY A 72 17.56 6.80 -5.24
CA GLY A 72 17.15 7.23 -3.90
C GLY A 72 15.76 6.74 -3.57
N MET A 73 15.45 6.64 -2.27
CA MET A 73 14.12 6.35 -1.76
C MET A 73 13.66 7.48 -0.84
N GLY A 74 12.51 8.07 -1.13
CA GLY A 74 11.88 9.09 -0.28
C GLY A 74 11.18 8.48 0.95
N ARG A 75 10.79 9.34 1.90
CA ARG A 75 10.08 8.92 3.15
C ARG A 75 8.79 8.15 2.88
N ASN A 76 8.13 8.40 1.76
CA ASN A 76 6.88 7.74 1.34
C ASN A 76 7.10 6.46 0.52
N GLY A 77 8.36 6.02 0.34
CA GLY A 77 8.73 4.82 -0.41
C GLY A 77 8.87 5.03 -1.91
N THR A 78 8.73 6.27 -2.39
CA THR A 78 8.92 6.63 -3.80
C THR A 78 10.40 6.55 -4.19
N LEU A 79 10.69 5.93 -5.34
CA LEU A 79 12.03 5.83 -5.91
C LEU A 79 12.27 6.96 -6.92
N TYR A 80 13.47 7.54 -6.90
CA TYR A 80 13.89 8.59 -7.81
C TYR A 80 15.34 8.40 -8.26
N ALA A 81 15.67 8.88 -9.47
CA ALA A 81 17.02 8.82 -10.01
C ALA A 81 17.92 9.88 -9.33
N LYS A 82 19.12 9.51 -8.89
CA LYS A 82 20.11 10.46 -8.35
C LYS A 82 20.97 11.10 -9.44
N ILE A 83 21.19 10.39 -10.55
CA ILE A 83 22.10 10.77 -11.65
C ILE A 83 21.35 10.52 -12.97
N PRO A 84 21.61 11.30 -14.04
CA PRO A 84 21.07 10.98 -15.36
C PRO A 84 21.62 9.65 -15.89
N GLY A 85 20.77 8.83 -16.48
CA GLY A 85 21.16 7.51 -16.97
C GLY A 85 20.01 6.71 -17.56
N THR A 86 20.33 5.48 -17.98
CA THR A 86 19.33 4.51 -18.42
C THR A 86 18.86 3.70 -17.22
N VAL A 87 17.55 3.54 -17.08
CA VAL A 87 16.94 2.71 -16.03
C VAL A 87 17.13 1.24 -16.37
N ILE A 88 17.61 0.45 -15.40
CA ILE A 88 17.73 -1.01 -15.51
C ILE A 88 17.05 -1.65 -14.29
N VAL A 89 16.17 -2.62 -14.53
CA VAL A 89 15.48 -3.37 -13.49
C VAL A 89 16.03 -4.78 -13.42
N SER A 90 16.81 -5.06 -12.37
CA SER A 90 17.40 -6.38 -12.11
C SER A 90 16.63 -7.14 -11.03
N CYS A 91 16.79 -8.46 -11.01
CA CYS A 91 16.33 -9.31 -9.92
C CYS A 91 17.54 -9.78 -9.13
N GLU A 92 17.72 -9.25 -7.93
CA GLU A 92 18.93 -9.48 -7.12
C GLU A 92 18.57 -10.09 -5.76
N LYS A 93 19.53 -10.79 -5.17
CA LYS A 93 19.44 -11.27 -3.79
C LYS A 93 19.38 -10.07 -2.86
N THR A 94 18.38 -10.05 -1.98
CA THR A 94 18.17 -8.93 -1.06
C THR A 94 18.87 -9.21 0.27
N ASP A 95 19.86 -8.39 0.60
CA ASP A 95 20.48 -8.35 1.93
C ASP A 95 20.18 -6.97 2.56
N PRO A 96 18.96 -6.74 3.08
CA PRO A 96 18.55 -5.45 3.58
C PRO A 96 19.10 -5.19 5.00
N ASN A 97 19.23 -3.92 5.37
CA ASN A 97 19.42 -3.56 6.77
C ASN A 97 18.12 -3.84 7.55
N TRP A 98 18.12 -4.86 8.41
CA TRP A 98 16.99 -5.27 9.25
C TRP A 98 16.58 -4.24 10.30
N GLU A 99 17.46 -3.31 10.67
CA GLU A 99 17.12 -2.22 11.59
C GLU A 99 16.29 -1.12 10.92
N HIS A 100 16.25 -1.10 9.58
CA HIS A 100 15.55 -0.07 8.85
C HIS A 100 14.03 -0.25 8.94
N THR A 101 13.33 0.80 9.39
CA THR A 101 11.87 0.79 9.61
C THR A 101 11.04 0.26 8.44
N TRP A 102 11.41 0.57 7.20
CA TRP A 102 10.69 0.05 6.03
C TRP A 102 10.89 -1.46 5.83
N ILE A 103 12.06 -1.99 6.19
CA ILE A 103 12.38 -3.41 6.06
C ILE A 103 11.58 -4.19 7.08
N GLN A 104 11.63 -3.79 8.36
CA GLN A 104 10.82 -4.41 9.42
C GLN A 104 9.33 -4.43 9.06
N LYS A 105 8.81 -3.29 8.59
CA LYS A 105 7.40 -3.17 8.18
C LYS A 105 6.99 -4.13 7.04
N ASN A 106 7.89 -4.41 6.09
CA ASN A 106 7.55 -5.20 4.90
C ASN A 106 8.00 -6.67 4.99
N TYR A 107 8.98 -6.96 5.85
CA TYR A 107 9.72 -8.23 5.84
C TYR A 107 10.00 -8.81 7.24
N SER A 108 9.36 -8.31 8.31
CA SER A 108 9.49 -8.88 9.68
C SER A 108 9.42 -10.41 9.71
N ASP A 109 8.51 -10.97 8.92
CA ASP A 109 8.23 -12.41 8.92
C ASP A 109 9.28 -13.25 8.16
N ARG A 110 10.30 -12.60 7.59
CA ARG A 110 11.30 -13.21 6.68
C ARG A 110 12.74 -13.04 7.18
N GLU A 111 12.90 -12.55 8.40
CA GLU A 111 14.21 -12.44 9.07
C GLU A 111 14.93 -13.80 8.98
N HIS A 112 16.15 -13.80 8.45
CA HIS A 112 16.99 -14.99 8.21
C HIS A 112 16.67 -15.88 6.99
N THR A 113 15.70 -15.51 6.14
CA THR A 113 15.49 -16.20 4.85
C THR A 113 16.11 -15.43 3.70
N GLN A 114 16.76 -16.13 2.77
CA GLN A 114 17.25 -15.52 1.54
C GLN A 114 16.07 -15.33 0.58
N PHE A 115 15.87 -14.10 0.10
CA PHE A 115 14.85 -13.81 -0.90
C PHE A 115 15.36 -12.83 -1.94
N TYR A 116 14.72 -12.86 -3.10
CA TYR A 116 15.06 -12.03 -4.25
C TYR A 116 14.03 -10.91 -4.42
N LYS A 117 14.50 -9.73 -4.83
CA LYS A 117 13.66 -8.58 -5.16
C LYS A 117 14.10 -7.90 -6.43
N LYS A 118 13.19 -7.09 -6.96
CA LYS A 118 13.45 -6.25 -8.11
C LYS A 118 14.11 -4.96 -7.65
N TYR A 119 15.29 -4.68 -8.16
CA TYR A 119 16.04 -3.45 -7.90
C TYR A 119 15.93 -2.52 -9.09
N TYR A 120 15.74 -1.23 -8.81
CA TYR A 120 15.88 -0.19 -9.82
C TYR A 120 17.32 0.34 -9.77
N ASN A 121 18.00 0.26 -10.90
CA ASN A 121 19.32 0.79 -11.12
C ASN A 121 19.25 1.90 -12.17
N VAL A 122 20.10 2.92 -12.03
CA VAL A 122 20.29 3.95 -13.06
C VAL A 122 21.76 3.95 -13.47
N VAL A 123 22.00 3.55 -14.71
CA VAL A 123 23.35 3.45 -15.28
C VAL A 123 23.62 4.69 -16.12
N PRO A 124 24.58 5.55 -15.72
CA PRO A 124 24.92 6.74 -16.49
C PRO A 124 25.59 6.36 -17.82
N LYS A 125 25.53 7.26 -18.80
CA LYS A 125 26.36 7.13 -20.00
C LYS A 125 27.84 7.16 -19.60
N PRO A 126 28.69 6.31 -20.20
CA PRO A 126 30.13 6.36 -19.98
C PRO A 126 30.65 7.76 -20.33
N GLN A 127 31.47 8.33 -19.45
CA GLN A 127 32.11 9.60 -19.73
C GLN A 127 33.15 9.41 -20.85
N PRO A 128 33.22 10.34 -21.82
CA PRO A 128 34.22 10.23 -22.86
C PRO A 128 35.62 10.48 -22.24
N GLN A 129 36.58 9.61 -22.59
CA GLN A 129 37.97 9.70 -22.13
C GLN A 129 38.79 10.65 -23.03
N ASN A 130 38.24 11.83 -23.32
CA ASN A 130 38.94 12.84 -24.10
C ASN A 130 39.24 14.04 -23.20
N PHE A 131 40.53 14.28 -22.97
CA PHE A 131 41.00 15.44 -22.24
C PHE A 131 41.46 16.50 -23.23
N LYS A 132 41.05 17.75 -23.02
CA LYS A 132 41.60 18.90 -23.76
C LYS A 132 42.76 19.46 -22.97
N LEU A 133 43.92 19.55 -23.59
CA LEU A 133 45.05 20.29 -23.05
C LEU A 133 44.70 21.78 -23.07
N ILE A 134 44.79 22.44 -21.92
CA ILE A 134 44.41 23.86 -21.77
C ILE A 134 45.65 24.74 -21.89
N ASP A 135 46.77 24.32 -21.28
CA ASP A 135 48.03 25.05 -21.34
C ASP A 135 49.21 24.09 -21.21
N GLN A 136 50.35 24.45 -21.81
CA GLN A 136 51.64 23.77 -21.64
C GLN A 136 52.59 24.73 -20.93
N VAL A 137 53.09 24.29 -19.77
CA VAL A 137 54.09 25.01 -18.97
C VAL A 137 55.43 25.06 -19.72
#